data_AF-A0A4P5X6J5-F1
#
_entry.id   AF-A0A4P5X6J5-F1
#
_cell.length_a   1.000
_cell.length_b   1.000
_cell.length_c   1.000
_cell.angle_alpha   90.00
_cell.angle_beta   90.00
_cell.angle_gamma   90.00
#
_symmetry.space_group_name_H-M   'P 1'
#
loop_
_entity.id
_entity.type
_entity.pdbx_description
1 polymer ?
#
loop_
_entity_poly.entity_id
_entity_poly.type
_entity_poly.pdbx_seq_one_letter_code
_entity_poly.pdbx_strand_id
1 'polypeptide(L)'
;MRSRSLITSLSLATSLFFAAGATAQVNEPNAARLSVQVWNGSSWSSSASSIYVPGATVQWRVTLSYTGTNTNVFALGSVTYQPIFIAADNTNNLGGVDTIGPWRNGGQQGSAIANSMLSAAEGNTGSALPSYGRVLFGGTAMQSSSFNTLTTFRHGGDSPQAGAPPGSYLRVAGSSVTNWPAPTLDASGATVDSINAINRGVLSNQQSQTNPATGLVNTYHVAGTQNLVLFRGAYTFSGSPDRFTGGTFTIAPGSQARAGGVGSSDDTRFITWQTNNFDFGSWRTGFTVEGASYIVPGPGTIAALAAAGVFAMRRRR
;
A
#
# COMPACT_ATOMS: atom_id res chain seq x y z
N MET A 1 9.97 -61.00 38.19
CA MET A 1 9.18 -59.79 37.86
C MET A 1 9.78 -59.14 36.62
N ARG A 2 8.93 -58.77 35.65
CA ARG A 2 9.27 -58.53 34.24
C ARG A 2 10.19 -57.33 34.04
N SER A 3 11.40 -57.55 33.51
CA SER A 3 12.28 -56.52 32.97
C SER A 3 11.80 -56.09 31.58
N ARG A 4 11.49 -54.80 31.40
CA ARG A 4 11.16 -54.21 30.11
C ARG A 4 12.45 -53.94 29.33
N SER A 5 12.61 -54.59 28.18
CA SER A 5 13.68 -54.31 27.22
C SER A 5 13.38 -53.00 26.49
N LEU A 6 14.29 -52.02 26.59
CA LEU A 6 14.32 -50.84 25.72
C LEU A 6 14.78 -51.27 24.33
N ILE A 7 13.96 -51.04 23.31
CA ILE A 7 14.38 -51.06 21.91
C ILE A 7 14.76 -49.62 21.56
N THR A 8 16.06 -49.38 21.45
CA THR A 8 16.63 -48.09 21.03
C THR A 8 16.66 -48.05 19.51
N SER A 9 15.68 -47.39 18.90
CA SER A 9 15.65 -47.15 17.44
C SER A 9 16.53 -45.95 17.10
N LEU A 10 17.68 -46.21 16.47
CA LEU A 10 18.62 -45.22 15.97
C LEU A 10 18.12 -44.68 14.62
N SER A 11 17.43 -43.55 14.62
CA SER A 11 17.03 -42.84 13.41
C SER A 11 18.18 -41.96 12.92
N LEU A 12 18.89 -42.40 11.88
CA LEU A 12 19.94 -41.66 11.19
C LEU A 12 19.30 -40.49 10.41
N ALA A 13 19.41 -39.27 10.94
CA ALA A 13 18.96 -38.06 10.26
C ALA A 13 20.05 -37.57 9.30
N THR A 14 19.95 -37.93 8.03
CA THR A 14 20.80 -37.41 6.95
C THR A 14 20.33 -36.00 6.58
N SER A 15 20.80 -34.98 7.29
CA SER A 15 20.63 -33.59 6.90
C SER A 15 21.59 -33.25 5.76
N LEU A 16 21.11 -33.40 4.52
CA LEU A 16 21.73 -32.83 3.33
C LEU A 16 21.70 -31.30 3.43
N PHE A 17 22.85 -30.72 3.77
CA PHE A 17 23.10 -29.29 3.68
C PHE A 17 23.07 -28.86 2.21
N PHE A 18 21.95 -28.31 1.75
CA PHE A 18 21.97 -27.43 0.58
C PHE A 18 22.63 -26.13 1.01
N ALA A 19 23.94 -26.01 0.79
CA ALA A 19 24.60 -24.72 0.73
C ALA A 19 24.06 -24.00 -0.52
N ALA A 20 22.97 -23.26 -0.37
CA ALA A 20 22.50 -22.35 -1.39
C ALA A 20 23.59 -21.29 -1.58
N GLY A 21 24.32 -21.37 -2.69
CA GLY A 21 25.20 -20.29 -3.11
C GLY A 21 24.36 -19.02 -3.19
N ALA A 22 24.70 -18.02 -2.40
CA ALA A 22 24.11 -16.69 -2.49
C ALA A 22 24.53 -16.10 -3.84
N THR A 23 23.81 -16.44 -4.90
CA THR A 23 23.93 -15.77 -6.19
C THR A 23 23.61 -14.31 -5.93
N ALA A 24 24.54 -13.40 -6.28
CA ALA A 24 24.28 -11.98 -6.27
C ALA A 24 22.93 -11.72 -6.96
N GLN A 25 21.95 -11.32 -6.16
CA GLN A 25 20.59 -11.18 -6.67
C GLN A 25 20.59 -10.02 -7.65
N VAL A 26 20.31 -10.31 -8.92
CA VAL A 26 20.25 -9.29 -9.96
C VAL A 26 19.10 -8.35 -9.60
N ASN A 27 19.44 -7.11 -9.29
CA ASN A 27 18.47 -6.05 -9.03
C ASN A 27 18.37 -5.20 -10.29
N GLU A 28 17.20 -5.17 -10.91
CA GLU A 28 16.92 -4.20 -11.97
C GLU A 28 16.47 -2.89 -11.30
N PRO A 29 17.28 -1.82 -11.33
CA PRO A 29 16.87 -0.55 -10.76
C PRO A 29 15.69 0.01 -11.56
N ASN A 30 14.66 0.49 -10.86
CA ASN A 30 13.47 1.14 -11.44
C ASN A 30 12.69 0.29 -12.48
N ALA A 31 12.73 -1.04 -12.35
CA ALA A 31 11.99 -1.98 -13.20
C ALA A 31 10.54 -2.23 -12.75
N ALA A 32 10.01 -1.37 -11.88
CA ALA A 32 8.60 -1.39 -11.50
C ALA A 32 8.08 0.04 -11.26
N ARG A 33 6.78 0.21 -11.39
CA ARG A 33 6.08 1.49 -11.23
C ARG A 33 4.87 1.31 -10.33
N LEU A 34 4.90 1.99 -9.18
CA LEU A 34 3.81 2.04 -8.23
C LEU A 34 3.08 3.39 -8.38
N SER A 35 1.87 3.36 -8.91
CA SER A 35 1.09 4.56 -9.19
C SER A 35 -0.11 4.67 -8.26
N VAL A 36 -0.36 5.86 -7.74
CA VAL A 36 -1.61 6.23 -7.10
C VAL A 36 -2.52 6.84 -8.16
N GLN A 37 -3.76 6.41 -8.20
CA GLN A 37 -4.77 6.91 -9.13
C GLN A 37 -6.01 7.35 -8.36
N VAL A 38 -6.67 8.39 -8.86
CA VAL A 38 -7.95 8.90 -8.36
C VAL A 38 -9.02 8.71 -9.42
N TRP A 39 -10.26 8.49 -8.98
CA TRP A 39 -11.41 8.41 -9.87
C TRP A 39 -11.90 9.82 -10.21
N ASN A 40 -11.94 10.15 -11.49
CA ASN A 40 -12.39 11.47 -11.96
C ASN A 40 -13.90 11.51 -12.28
N GLY A 41 -14.61 10.39 -12.17
CA GLY A 41 -16.03 10.25 -12.55
C GLY A 41 -16.26 9.25 -13.70
N SER A 42 -15.28 9.07 -14.59
CA SER A 42 -15.38 8.19 -15.76
C SER A 42 -14.18 7.24 -15.91
N SER A 43 -13.01 7.62 -15.41
CA SER A 43 -11.80 6.80 -15.47
C SER A 43 -10.89 7.04 -14.26
N TRP A 44 -9.95 6.12 -14.08
CA TRP A 44 -8.85 6.26 -13.14
C TRP A 44 -7.74 7.08 -13.77
N SER A 45 -7.25 8.11 -13.07
CA SER A 45 -6.21 9.00 -13.57
C SER A 45 -5.23 9.42 -12.47
N SER A 46 -4.06 9.93 -12.86
CA SER A 46 -3.07 10.54 -11.95
C SER A 46 -3.43 11.97 -11.54
N SER A 47 -4.54 12.49 -12.03
CA SER A 47 -5.06 13.78 -11.63
C SER A 47 -6.57 13.76 -11.76
N ALA A 48 -7.27 14.29 -10.78
CA ALA A 48 -8.69 14.53 -10.92
C ALA A 48 -8.91 15.97 -11.38
N SER A 49 -9.44 16.09 -12.60
CA SER A 49 -9.88 17.36 -13.17
C SER A 49 -11.23 17.83 -12.60
N SER A 50 -11.94 16.98 -11.85
CA SER A 50 -13.16 17.35 -11.19
C SER A 50 -12.86 18.20 -9.95
N ILE A 51 -13.45 19.38 -9.94
CA ILE A 51 -13.47 20.33 -8.83
C ILE A 51 -13.98 19.62 -7.57
N TYR A 52 -13.10 19.41 -6.59
CA TYR A 52 -13.51 18.91 -5.29
C TYR A 52 -14.05 20.05 -4.45
N VAL A 53 -15.14 19.79 -3.74
CA VAL A 53 -15.77 20.74 -2.82
C VAL A 53 -15.65 20.20 -1.38
N PRO A 54 -15.73 21.06 -0.36
CA PRO A 54 -15.73 20.60 1.03
C PRO A 54 -16.79 19.51 1.27
N GLY A 55 -16.41 18.46 2.01
CA GLY A 55 -17.25 17.28 2.23
C GLY A 55 -17.30 16.27 1.09
N ALA A 56 -16.69 16.54 -0.07
CA ALA A 56 -16.67 15.58 -1.18
C ALA A 56 -15.80 14.35 -0.85
N THR A 57 -16.19 13.21 -1.40
CA THR A 57 -15.43 11.96 -1.29
C THR A 57 -14.79 11.58 -2.62
N VAL A 58 -13.48 11.31 -2.58
CA VAL A 58 -12.68 10.84 -3.72
C VAL A 58 -12.37 9.37 -3.56
N GLN A 59 -12.60 8.61 -4.63
CA GLN A 59 -12.13 7.23 -4.70
C GLN A 59 -10.69 7.23 -5.21
N TRP A 60 -9.81 6.46 -4.56
CA TRP A 60 -8.42 6.32 -4.97
C TRP A 60 -8.00 4.85 -4.95
N ARG A 61 -6.95 4.52 -5.70
CA ARG A 61 -6.36 3.19 -5.72
C ARG A 61 -4.85 3.24 -5.91
N VAL A 62 -4.19 2.14 -5.58
CA VAL A 62 -2.78 1.91 -5.85
C VAL A 62 -2.66 0.81 -6.88
N THR A 63 -1.91 1.07 -7.95
CA THR A 63 -1.63 0.12 -9.02
C THR A 63 -0.14 -0.13 -9.15
N LEU A 64 0.23 -1.34 -9.54
CA LEU A 64 1.62 -1.73 -9.79
C LEU A 64 1.77 -2.32 -11.20
N SER A 65 2.84 -1.90 -11.88
CA SER A 65 3.28 -2.50 -13.13
C SER A 65 4.77 -2.84 -13.08
N TYR A 66 5.15 -3.99 -13.62
CA TYR A 66 6.53 -4.32 -13.95
C TYR A 66 6.90 -3.63 -15.26
N THR A 67 8.05 -2.97 -15.30
CA THR A 67 8.56 -2.24 -16.46
C THR A 67 9.99 -2.66 -16.83
N GLY A 68 10.49 -3.74 -16.23
CA GLY A 68 11.80 -4.29 -16.52
C GLY A 68 11.83 -5.14 -17.78
N THR A 69 12.99 -5.76 -18.02
CA THR A 69 13.28 -6.50 -19.26
C THR A 69 13.24 -8.02 -19.08
N ASN A 70 13.19 -8.53 -17.85
CA ASN A 70 13.09 -9.96 -17.58
C ASN A 70 11.72 -10.51 -17.96
N THR A 71 11.67 -11.25 -19.05
CA THR A 71 10.44 -11.85 -19.60
C THR A 71 9.92 -13.06 -18.82
N ASN A 72 10.69 -13.58 -17.85
CA ASN A 72 10.24 -14.67 -16.98
C ASN A 72 9.33 -14.17 -15.85
N VAL A 73 9.29 -12.86 -15.58
CA VAL A 73 8.40 -12.28 -14.57
C VAL A 73 6.96 -12.41 -15.03
N PHE A 74 6.13 -13.09 -14.24
CA PHE A 74 4.72 -13.35 -14.61
C PHE A 74 3.70 -12.97 -13.52
N ALA A 75 4.15 -12.72 -12.27
CA ALA A 75 3.28 -12.34 -11.16
C ALA A 75 4.03 -11.53 -10.09
N LEU A 76 3.31 -10.72 -9.33
CA LEU A 76 3.83 -10.05 -8.12
C LEU A 76 4.21 -11.10 -7.06
N GLY A 77 5.37 -10.97 -6.43
CA GLY A 77 5.66 -11.68 -5.18
C GLY A 77 5.15 -10.90 -3.97
N SER A 78 5.72 -9.72 -3.76
CA SER A 78 5.42 -8.87 -2.61
C SER A 78 5.88 -7.42 -2.82
N VAL A 79 5.08 -6.47 -2.33
CA VAL A 79 5.43 -5.07 -2.16
C VAL A 79 4.91 -4.52 -0.84
N THR A 80 5.72 -3.71 -0.16
CA THR A 80 5.32 -2.94 1.04
C THR A 80 5.38 -1.45 0.72
N TYR A 81 4.35 -0.71 1.12
CA TYR A 81 4.24 0.72 0.87
C TYR A 81 3.28 1.37 1.87
N GLN A 82 3.32 2.69 2.01
CA GLN A 82 2.40 3.42 2.88
C GLN A 82 1.76 4.59 2.11
N PRO A 83 0.48 4.48 1.72
CA PRO A 83 -0.25 5.60 1.13
C PRO A 83 -0.26 6.80 2.08
N ILE A 84 0.01 7.98 1.53
CA ILE A 84 -0.06 9.25 2.25
C ILE A 84 -0.86 10.28 1.47
N PHE A 85 -1.51 11.17 2.21
CA PHE A 85 -2.27 12.29 1.69
C PHE A 85 -1.62 13.55 2.24
N ILE A 86 -1.11 14.38 1.33
CA ILE A 86 -0.41 15.62 1.67
C ILE A 86 -1.44 16.76 1.72
N ALA A 87 -1.20 17.71 2.63
CA ALA A 87 -2.09 18.84 2.92
C ALA A 87 -3.46 18.40 3.48
N ALA A 88 -3.46 17.34 4.29
CA ALA A 88 -4.67 16.87 4.93
C ALA A 88 -5.15 17.84 6.02
N ASP A 89 -6.44 18.10 6.13
CA ASP A 89 -7.01 18.83 7.26
C ASP A 89 -7.07 17.91 8.50
N ASN A 90 -6.20 18.19 9.45
CA ASN A 90 -6.12 17.48 10.73
C ASN A 90 -6.73 18.27 11.89
N THR A 91 -7.29 19.46 11.66
CA THR A 91 -7.80 20.34 12.71
C THR A 91 -9.33 20.38 12.72
N ASN A 92 -9.97 20.03 13.84
CA ASN A 92 -11.42 19.95 13.95
C ASN A 92 -12.09 21.31 14.25
N ASN A 93 -11.67 22.38 13.59
CA ASN A 93 -12.06 23.72 14.02
C ASN A 93 -13.27 24.27 13.25
N LEU A 94 -13.58 23.79 12.03
CA LEU A 94 -14.58 24.40 11.13
C LEU A 94 -15.18 23.40 10.12
N GLY A 95 -15.76 22.30 10.57
CA GLY A 95 -16.44 21.34 9.68
C GLY A 95 -15.80 19.95 9.62
N GLY A 96 -15.12 19.54 10.68
CA GLY A 96 -14.50 18.22 10.80
C GLY A 96 -13.06 18.21 10.33
N VAL A 97 -12.54 17.01 10.14
CA VAL A 97 -11.20 16.71 9.64
C VAL A 97 -11.32 15.87 8.38
N ASP A 98 -10.29 15.86 7.54
CA ASP A 98 -10.24 14.94 6.41
C ASP A 98 -10.29 13.50 6.92
N THR A 99 -11.04 12.61 6.28
CA THR A 99 -11.20 11.22 6.73
C THR A 99 -10.93 10.22 5.61
N ILE A 100 -10.51 9.02 6.02
CA ILE A 100 -10.39 7.88 5.13
C ILE A 100 -11.64 7.01 5.29
N GLY A 101 -12.13 6.46 4.18
CA GLY A 101 -13.27 5.54 4.18
C GLY A 101 -13.04 4.32 5.09
N PRO A 102 -14.12 3.67 5.55
CA PRO A 102 -14.03 2.57 6.50
C PRO A 102 -13.26 1.37 5.93
N TRP A 103 -12.41 0.77 6.76
CA TRP A 103 -11.64 -0.41 6.38
C TRP A 103 -12.51 -1.67 6.41
N ARG A 104 -12.41 -2.47 5.33
CA ARG A 104 -13.04 -3.78 5.23
C ARG A 104 -12.58 -4.64 6.40
N ASN A 105 -13.54 -5.31 7.04
CA ASN A 105 -13.30 -6.13 8.22
C ASN A 105 -12.47 -5.40 9.32
N GLY A 106 -12.72 -4.10 9.51
CA GLY A 106 -11.99 -3.28 10.49
C GLY A 106 -10.49 -3.15 10.21
N GLY A 107 -10.04 -3.39 8.97
CA GLY A 107 -8.64 -3.36 8.58
C GLY A 107 -7.90 -4.68 8.80
N GLN A 108 -8.56 -5.70 9.32
CA GLN A 108 -8.04 -7.08 9.34
C GLN A 108 -8.00 -7.61 7.93
N GLN A 109 -6.92 -8.27 7.55
CA GLN A 109 -6.68 -8.61 6.15
C GLN A 109 -5.82 -9.86 6.00
N GLY A 110 -6.19 -10.71 5.04
CA GLY A 110 -5.44 -11.89 4.63
C GLY A 110 -6.33 -12.81 3.79
N SER A 111 -5.77 -13.52 2.82
CA SER A 111 -6.57 -14.39 1.91
C SER A 111 -7.37 -15.47 2.62
N ALA A 112 -6.87 -15.94 3.78
CA ALA A 112 -7.57 -16.92 4.61
C ALA A 112 -8.68 -16.32 5.50
N ILE A 113 -8.77 -14.99 5.61
CA ILE A 113 -9.82 -14.32 6.39
C ILE A 113 -10.95 -13.95 5.44
N ALA A 114 -12.10 -14.61 5.60
CA ALA A 114 -13.28 -14.38 4.78
C ALA A 114 -13.67 -12.90 4.75
N ASN A 115 -14.01 -12.39 3.56
CA ASN A 115 -14.44 -11.01 3.33
C ASN A 115 -13.45 -9.92 3.79
N SER A 116 -12.16 -10.25 3.94
CA SER A 116 -11.14 -9.29 4.40
C SER A 116 -10.45 -8.53 3.27
N MET A 117 -10.68 -8.92 2.02
CA MET A 117 -10.10 -8.31 0.82
C MET A 117 -11.18 -7.89 -0.16
N LEU A 118 -10.85 -6.93 -1.01
CA LEU A 118 -11.63 -6.54 -2.18
C LEU A 118 -11.39 -7.55 -3.31
N SER A 119 -12.44 -7.81 -4.07
CA SER A 119 -12.36 -8.52 -5.35
C SER A 119 -11.69 -7.65 -6.43
N ALA A 120 -11.24 -8.28 -7.52
CA ALA A 120 -10.73 -7.54 -8.68
C ALA A 120 -11.76 -6.55 -9.27
N ALA A 121 -13.05 -6.92 -9.30
CA ALA A 121 -14.10 -6.04 -9.80
C ALA A 121 -14.25 -4.80 -8.92
N GLU A 122 -14.25 -4.99 -7.59
CA GLU A 122 -14.28 -3.88 -6.63
C GLU A 122 -13.04 -2.99 -6.73
N GLY A 123 -11.86 -3.55 -7.01
CA GLY A 123 -10.64 -2.77 -7.24
C GLY A 123 -10.68 -1.89 -8.50
N ASN A 124 -11.46 -2.31 -9.50
CA ASN A 124 -11.50 -1.65 -10.82
C ASN A 124 -12.68 -0.69 -11.00
N THR A 125 -13.80 -0.90 -10.30
CA THR A 125 -14.93 0.04 -10.37
C THR A 125 -14.59 1.39 -9.73
N GLY A 126 -15.09 2.48 -10.30
CA GLY A 126 -14.99 3.82 -9.70
C GLY A 126 -16.08 4.14 -8.67
N SER A 127 -17.11 3.30 -8.54
CA SER A 127 -18.25 3.54 -7.65
C SER A 127 -17.87 3.43 -6.17
N ALA A 128 -18.45 4.27 -5.31
CA ALA A 128 -18.26 4.18 -3.87
C ALA A 128 -18.56 2.77 -3.34
N LEU A 129 -17.79 2.33 -2.35
CA LEU A 129 -17.95 1.03 -1.70
C LEU A 129 -18.34 1.21 -0.23
N PRO A 130 -19.02 0.22 0.37
CA PRO A 130 -19.28 0.23 1.81
C PRO A 130 -18.02 0.15 2.67
N SER A 131 -16.95 -0.44 2.14
CA SER A 131 -15.65 -0.59 2.82
C SER A 131 -14.50 -0.76 1.82
N TYR A 132 -13.28 -0.51 2.30
CA TYR A 132 -12.07 -0.34 1.49
C TYR A 132 -10.88 -1.15 2.03
N GLY A 133 -9.83 -1.35 1.23
CA GLY A 133 -8.66 -2.13 1.65
C GLY A 133 -7.84 -2.70 0.49
N ARG A 134 -7.11 -3.78 0.75
CA ARG A 134 -6.36 -4.52 -0.28
C ARG A 134 -7.28 -5.21 -1.28
N VAL A 135 -6.81 -5.35 -2.51
CA VAL A 135 -7.48 -6.03 -3.62
C VAL A 135 -6.72 -7.30 -3.93
N LEU A 136 -7.31 -8.49 -3.68
CA LEU A 136 -6.77 -9.84 -3.92
C LEU A 136 -5.43 -10.24 -3.23
N PHE A 137 -4.47 -9.34 -3.09
CA PHE A 137 -3.10 -9.62 -2.63
C PHE A 137 -2.97 -9.64 -1.10
N GLY A 138 -3.46 -10.72 -0.47
CA GLY A 138 -3.25 -10.99 0.95
C GLY A 138 -2.55 -12.31 1.17
N GLY A 139 -1.35 -12.31 1.75
CA GLY A 139 -0.67 -13.53 2.13
C GLY A 139 -1.43 -14.34 3.19
N THR A 140 -1.36 -15.66 3.10
CA THR A 140 -2.03 -16.64 3.99
C THR A 140 -1.56 -16.54 5.45
N ALA A 141 -0.34 -16.03 5.68
CA ALA A 141 0.28 -15.91 7.00
C ALA A 141 -0.03 -14.60 7.75
N MET A 142 -0.86 -13.71 7.19
CA MET A 142 -1.31 -12.50 7.88
C MET A 142 -2.50 -12.82 8.78
N GLN A 143 -2.29 -13.64 9.82
CA GLN A 143 -3.30 -13.91 10.84
C GLN A 143 -3.22 -12.84 11.95
N SER A 144 -4.34 -12.62 12.65
CA SER A 144 -4.59 -11.50 13.56
C SER A 144 -3.58 -11.33 14.70
N SER A 145 -2.77 -12.34 15.01
CA SER A 145 -1.71 -12.29 16.02
C SER A 145 -0.37 -11.75 15.52
N SER A 146 -0.16 -11.63 14.19
CA SER A 146 1.14 -11.29 13.58
C SER A 146 1.16 -10.00 12.76
N PHE A 147 0.33 -9.01 13.15
CA PHE A 147 0.52 -7.59 12.84
C PHE A 147 0.31 -7.12 11.40
N ASN A 148 -0.84 -6.48 11.11
CA ASN A 148 -0.97 -5.28 10.25
C ASN A 148 -2.45 -4.86 10.09
N THR A 149 -3.21 -4.69 11.18
CA THR A 149 -4.55 -4.11 11.04
C THR A 149 -4.40 -2.74 10.41
N LEU A 150 -4.98 -2.53 9.23
CA LEU A 150 -4.91 -1.22 8.57
C LEU A 150 -5.51 -0.18 9.49
N THR A 151 -4.77 0.90 9.65
CA THR A 151 -5.26 2.08 10.32
C THR A 151 -4.81 3.32 9.57
N THR A 152 -5.39 4.44 9.99
CA THR A 152 -5.04 5.76 9.50
C THR A 152 -4.38 6.53 10.65
N PHE A 153 -3.18 7.03 10.39
CA PHE A 153 -2.47 7.93 11.29
C PHE A 153 -2.55 9.36 10.76
N ARG A 154 -2.78 10.30 11.68
CA ARG A 154 -2.64 11.73 11.40
C ARG A 154 -1.24 12.17 11.82
N HIS A 155 -0.61 12.97 10.98
CA HIS A 155 0.68 13.60 11.27
C HIS A 155 0.57 15.08 10.95
N GLY A 156 1.03 15.95 11.84
CA GLY A 156 0.89 17.40 11.68
C GLY A 156 -0.27 17.98 12.49
N GLY A 157 -0.74 19.17 12.10
CA GLY A 157 -1.57 20.02 12.96
C GLY A 157 -0.70 20.95 13.81
N ASP A 158 0.01 21.84 13.14
CA ASP A 158 0.88 22.91 13.69
C ASP A 158 2.27 22.50 14.20
N SER A 159 2.61 21.20 14.31
CA SER A 159 4.01 20.75 14.53
C SER A 159 4.30 19.35 13.93
N PRO A 160 5.56 19.07 13.52
CA PRO A 160 5.98 17.73 13.11
C PRO A 160 5.80 16.71 14.24
N GLN A 161 5.25 15.52 13.92
CA GLN A 161 5.00 14.46 14.89
C GLN A 161 5.58 13.14 14.39
N ALA A 162 6.13 12.35 15.33
CA ALA A 162 6.59 10.97 15.09
C ALA A 162 7.54 10.80 13.87
N GLY A 163 8.38 11.79 13.59
CA GLY A 163 9.33 11.78 12.47
C GLY A 163 8.74 12.14 11.10
N ALA A 164 7.46 12.54 11.03
CA ALA A 164 6.87 13.01 9.80
C ALA A 164 7.53 14.33 9.31
N PRO A 165 7.64 14.55 8.00
CA PRO A 165 8.10 15.82 7.45
C PRO A 165 7.22 17.00 7.90
N PRO A 166 7.70 18.26 7.79
CA PRO A 166 6.87 19.43 8.02
C PRO A 166 5.67 19.47 7.07
N GLY A 167 4.47 19.59 7.63
CA GLY A 167 3.22 19.62 6.88
C GLY A 167 2.09 18.93 7.64
N SER A 168 0.97 18.71 6.95
CA SER A 168 -0.18 17.97 7.48
C SER A 168 -0.48 16.78 6.58
N TYR A 169 -0.53 15.60 7.17
CA TYR A 169 -0.62 14.33 6.48
C TYR A 169 -1.64 13.40 7.11
N LEU A 170 -2.24 12.58 6.25
CA LEU A 170 -2.82 11.29 6.63
C LEU A 170 -1.93 10.19 6.07
N ARG A 171 -1.67 9.15 6.87
CA ARG A 171 -0.84 8.00 6.49
C ARG A 171 -1.60 6.71 6.75
N VAL A 172 -1.62 5.81 5.78
CA VAL A 172 -2.19 4.46 5.93
C VAL A 172 -1.06 3.47 6.16
N ALA A 173 -1.12 2.79 7.31
CA ALA A 173 -0.14 1.79 7.73
C ALA A 173 -0.78 0.83 8.75
N GLY A 174 0.00 -0.08 9.30
CA GLY A 174 -0.41 -0.99 10.36
C GLY A 174 -0.54 -0.32 11.71
N SER A 175 -1.54 -0.76 12.47
CA SER A 175 -1.91 -0.21 13.79
C SER A 175 -0.78 -0.12 14.81
N SER A 176 0.24 -0.97 14.71
CA SER A 176 1.36 -0.98 15.66
C SER A 176 2.52 -0.03 15.30
N VAL A 177 2.38 0.81 14.25
CA VAL A 177 3.46 1.71 13.81
C VAL A 177 2.98 3.14 13.68
N THR A 178 3.21 3.91 14.73
CA THR A 178 2.96 5.35 14.79
C THR A 178 4.05 6.15 14.09
N ASN A 179 5.31 5.70 14.13
CA ASN A 179 6.44 6.42 13.55
C ASN A 179 6.39 6.48 12.02
N TRP A 180 6.79 7.63 11.48
CA TRP A 180 6.97 7.85 10.06
C TRP A 180 8.21 7.11 9.54
N PRO A 181 8.15 6.42 8.38
CA PRO A 181 9.31 5.76 7.82
C PRO A 181 10.34 6.80 7.34
N ALA A 182 11.60 6.63 7.72
CA ALA A 182 12.67 7.49 7.21
C ALA A 182 12.88 7.23 5.70
N PRO A 183 13.10 8.29 4.89
CA PRO A 183 13.27 8.16 3.44
C PRO A 183 14.49 7.30 3.06
N THR A 184 15.55 7.37 3.87
CA THR A 184 16.76 6.57 3.75
C THR A 184 17.21 6.11 5.14
N LEU A 185 17.93 4.98 5.20
CA LEU A 185 18.53 4.46 6.43
C LEU A 185 19.99 4.07 6.20
N ASP A 186 20.90 4.69 6.94
CA ASP A 186 22.26 4.17 7.11
C ASP A 186 22.31 3.09 8.21
N ALA A 187 23.51 2.56 8.47
CA ALA A 187 23.71 1.53 9.50
C ALA A 187 23.24 1.97 10.89
N SER A 188 23.43 3.25 11.26
CA SER A 188 23.04 3.78 12.57
C SER A 188 21.54 4.05 12.68
N GLY A 189 20.92 4.47 11.57
CA GLY A 189 19.48 4.72 11.47
C GLY A 189 18.66 3.44 11.34
N ALA A 190 19.25 2.34 10.87
CA ALA A 190 18.62 1.02 10.74
C ALA A 190 18.40 0.34 12.09
N THR A 191 17.67 0.97 13.01
CA THR A 191 17.25 0.42 14.30
C THR A 191 16.03 -0.49 14.15
N VAL A 192 15.72 -1.29 15.18
CA VAL A 192 14.51 -2.12 15.21
C VAL A 192 13.24 -1.29 14.94
N ASP A 193 13.15 -0.09 15.51
CA ASP A 193 11.99 0.79 15.36
C ASP A 193 11.86 1.32 13.93
N SER A 194 12.97 1.76 13.31
CA SER A 194 12.98 2.21 11.92
C SER A 194 12.59 1.09 10.95
N ILE A 195 13.10 -0.13 11.18
CA ILE A 195 12.77 -1.30 10.36
C ILE A 195 11.31 -1.71 10.53
N ASN A 196 10.80 -1.68 11.77
CA ASN A 196 9.38 -1.89 12.04
C ASN A 196 8.53 -0.82 11.36
N ALA A 197 8.97 0.44 11.35
CA ALA A 197 8.26 1.54 10.70
C ALA A 197 8.02 1.31 9.20
N ILE A 198 8.93 0.57 8.56
CA ILE A 198 8.83 0.14 7.16
C ILE A 198 7.95 -1.10 7.04
N ASN A 199 8.28 -2.17 7.77
CA ASN A 199 7.68 -3.50 7.62
C ASN A 199 6.18 -3.55 7.96
N ARG A 200 5.67 -2.55 8.67
CA ARG A 200 4.24 -2.42 8.98
C ARG A 200 3.52 -1.45 8.04
N GLY A 201 4.03 -1.25 6.83
CA GLY A 201 3.27 -0.62 5.75
C GLY A 201 2.14 -1.50 5.23
N VAL A 202 1.33 -1.00 4.29
CA VAL A 202 0.42 -1.83 3.51
C VAL A 202 1.24 -2.87 2.73
N LEU A 203 1.01 -4.15 3.03
CA LEU A 203 1.69 -5.27 2.38
C LEU A 203 0.77 -5.92 1.35
N SER A 204 1.15 -5.88 0.08
CA SER A 204 0.47 -6.62 -0.98
C SER A 204 1.38 -7.76 -1.42
N ASN A 205 1.07 -8.96 -0.94
CA ASN A 205 1.87 -10.16 -1.17
C ASN A 205 0.98 -11.34 -1.54
N GLN A 206 1.57 -12.32 -2.22
CA GLN A 206 0.92 -13.58 -2.54
C GLN A 206 1.89 -14.76 -2.47
N GLN A 207 1.34 -15.95 -2.25
CA GLN A 207 2.10 -17.18 -2.33
C GLN A 207 2.30 -17.59 -3.80
N SER A 208 3.17 -18.57 -4.03
CA SER A 208 3.37 -19.18 -5.34
C SER A 208 2.04 -19.71 -5.92
N GLN A 209 1.98 -19.83 -7.26
CA GLN A 209 0.80 -20.36 -7.94
C GLN A 209 0.54 -21.82 -7.58
N THR A 210 1.59 -22.60 -7.39
CA THR A 210 1.53 -23.99 -6.96
C THR A 210 2.31 -24.12 -5.66
N ASN A 211 1.70 -24.73 -4.65
CA ASN A 211 2.39 -25.02 -3.40
C ASN A 211 3.50 -26.05 -3.69
N PRO A 212 4.78 -25.73 -3.43
CA PRO A 212 5.90 -26.62 -3.78
C PRO A 212 5.92 -27.91 -2.95
N ALA A 213 5.30 -27.93 -1.76
CA ALA A 213 5.25 -29.10 -0.91
C ALA A 213 4.10 -30.06 -1.28
N THR A 214 2.93 -29.52 -1.67
CA THR A 214 1.73 -30.34 -1.92
C THR A 214 1.38 -30.49 -3.39
N GLY A 215 1.95 -29.68 -4.29
CA GLY A 215 1.58 -29.63 -5.70
C GLY A 215 0.19 -29.03 -5.95
N LEU A 216 -0.52 -28.58 -4.91
CA LEU A 216 -1.86 -28.01 -5.04
C LEU A 216 -1.80 -26.58 -5.59
N VAL A 217 -2.75 -26.25 -6.45
CA VAL A 217 -2.91 -24.90 -7.01
C VAL A 217 -3.44 -23.96 -5.93
N ASN A 218 -2.79 -22.81 -5.80
CA ASN A 218 -3.24 -21.71 -4.97
C ASN A 218 -4.34 -20.91 -5.70
N THR A 219 -5.58 -21.06 -5.24
CA THR A 219 -6.74 -20.38 -5.82
C THR A 219 -6.76 -18.86 -5.59
N TYR A 220 -5.88 -18.34 -4.72
CA TYR A 220 -5.73 -16.91 -4.46
C TYR A 220 -4.60 -16.27 -5.28
N HIS A 221 -3.93 -17.04 -6.15
CA HIS A 221 -2.88 -16.51 -7.00
C HIS A 221 -3.45 -15.57 -8.06
N VAL A 222 -2.80 -14.42 -8.21
CA VAL A 222 -3.09 -13.40 -9.20
C VAL A 222 -1.90 -13.31 -10.15
N ALA A 223 -2.09 -13.83 -11.35
CA ALA A 223 -1.14 -13.69 -12.44
C ALA A 223 -1.21 -12.29 -13.08
N GLY A 224 -0.15 -11.94 -13.80
CA GLY A 224 -0.04 -10.68 -14.53
C GLY A 224 1.01 -9.74 -13.94
N THR A 225 1.42 -8.77 -14.75
CA THR A 225 2.51 -7.85 -14.43
C THR A 225 2.15 -6.39 -14.67
N GLN A 226 0.96 -6.10 -15.19
CA GLN A 226 0.55 -4.76 -15.61
C GLN A 226 -0.72 -4.35 -14.88
N ASN A 227 -0.77 -3.09 -14.43
CA ASN A 227 -1.94 -2.45 -13.83
C ASN A 227 -2.57 -3.28 -12.70
N LEU A 228 -1.74 -3.98 -11.92
CA LEU A 228 -2.19 -4.78 -10.79
C LEU A 228 -2.77 -3.84 -9.74
N VAL A 229 -4.08 -3.87 -9.52
CA VAL A 229 -4.70 -3.08 -8.46
C VAL A 229 -4.40 -3.75 -7.13
N LEU A 230 -3.65 -3.05 -6.27
CA LEU A 230 -3.18 -3.58 -4.99
C LEU A 230 -4.08 -3.16 -3.83
N PHE A 231 -4.64 -1.95 -3.93
CA PHE A 231 -5.39 -1.32 -2.84
C PHE A 231 -6.40 -0.33 -3.40
N ARG A 232 -7.52 -0.18 -2.69
CA ARG A 232 -8.53 0.82 -2.99
C ARG A 232 -9.00 1.49 -1.71
N GLY A 233 -9.21 2.80 -1.76
CA GLY A 233 -9.69 3.60 -0.64
C GLY A 233 -10.61 4.73 -1.08
N ALA A 234 -11.17 5.40 -0.08
CA ALA A 234 -11.86 6.67 -0.22
C ALA A 234 -11.23 7.71 0.69
N TYR A 235 -11.21 8.96 0.23
CA TYR A 235 -10.77 10.14 0.97
C TYR A 235 -11.90 11.15 0.99
N THR A 236 -12.36 11.56 2.16
CA THR A 236 -13.40 12.58 2.31
C THR A 236 -12.78 13.85 2.86
N PHE A 237 -12.91 14.93 2.11
CA PHE A 237 -12.45 16.25 2.53
C PHE A 237 -13.29 16.77 3.69
N SER A 238 -12.67 17.50 4.62
CA SER A 238 -13.36 18.26 5.66
C SER A 238 -14.31 19.28 5.04
N GLY A 239 -15.26 19.77 5.85
CA GLY A 239 -16.18 20.83 5.45
C GLY A 239 -15.56 22.23 5.42
N SER A 240 -14.28 22.38 5.78
CA SER A 240 -13.63 23.68 6.00
C SER A 240 -13.09 24.30 4.71
N PRO A 241 -13.68 25.38 4.16
CA PRO A 241 -13.24 25.95 2.88
C PRO A 241 -11.84 26.58 2.91
N ASP A 242 -11.29 26.88 4.09
CA ASP A 242 -10.11 27.75 4.26
C ASP A 242 -8.77 27.01 4.17
N ARG A 243 -8.75 25.67 4.13
CA ARG A 243 -7.52 24.87 4.11
C ARG A 243 -7.23 24.15 2.79
N PHE A 244 -8.04 24.37 1.76
CA PHE A 244 -7.97 23.59 0.53
C PHE A 244 -7.52 24.42 -0.68
N THR A 245 -6.21 24.38 -0.99
CA THR A 245 -5.67 24.90 -2.26
C THR A 245 -5.20 23.79 -3.21
N GLY A 246 -5.19 22.54 -2.74
CA GLY A 246 -4.77 21.37 -3.50
C GLY A 246 -3.82 20.49 -2.70
N GLY A 247 -3.63 19.26 -3.17
CA GLY A 247 -2.73 18.31 -2.53
C GLY A 247 -2.40 17.12 -3.40
N THR A 248 -1.70 16.16 -2.79
CA THR A 248 -1.18 14.99 -3.49
C THR A 248 -1.47 13.73 -2.70
N PHE A 249 -1.94 12.70 -3.39
CA PHE A 249 -2.03 11.34 -2.89
C PHE A 249 -0.80 10.60 -3.41
N THR A 250 0.05 10.09 -2.53
CA THR A 250 1.30 9.43 -2.93
C THR A 250 1.67 8.34 -1.95
N ILE A 251 2.89 7.80 -2.06
CA ILE A 251 3.46 6.83 -1.14
C ILE A 251 4.54 7.50 -0.31
N ALA A 252 4.56 7.24 1.00
CA ALA A 252 5.60 7.75 1.89
C ALA A 252 7.00 7.27 1.42
N PRO A 253 7.95 8.18 1.19
CA PRO A 253 9.33 7.81 0.89
C PRO A 253 9.91 6.91 1.98
N GLY A 254 10.68 5.90 1.57
CA GLY A 254 11.32 4.95 2.50
C GLY A 254 10.38 3.90 3.11
N SER A 255 9.08 3.93 2.81
CA SER A 255 8.12 2.90 3.26
C SER A 255 8.30 1.53 2.58
N GLN A 256 9.25 1.43 1.65
CA GLN A 256 9.56 0.25 0.87
C GLN A 256 10.39 -0.76 1.64
N ALA A 257 10.13 -2.05 1.39
CA ALA A 257 11.00 -3.13 1.87
C ALA A 257 12.45 -2.87 1.42
N ARG A 258 13.40 -3.17 2.32
CA ARG A 258 14.83 -2.96 2.11
C ARG A 258 15.60 -4.26 2.29
N ALA A 259 16.77 -4.37 1.64
CA ALA A 259 17.61 -5.55 1.70
C ALA A 259 18.35 -5.69 3.04
N GLY A 260 18.83 -4.59 3.60
CA GLY A 260 19.54 -4.58 4.88
C GLY A 260 18.62 -4.80 6.09
N GLY A 261 19.12 -5.52 7.08
CA GLY A 261 18.50 -5.63 8.40
C GLY A 261 18.91 -4.52 9.37
N VAL A 262 18.68 -4.76 10.66
CA VAL A 262 19.12 -3.87 11.75
C VAL A 262 20.64 -3.72 11.71
N GLY A 263 21.15 -2.48 11.83
CA GLY A 263 22.58 -2.19 11.78
C GLY A 263 23.21 -2.23 10.39
N SER A 264 22.45 -2.54 9.33
CA SER A 264 22.97 -2.61 7.96
C SER A 264 22.84 -1.27 7.23
N SER A 265 23.90 -0.85 6.55
CA SER A 265 23.89 0.30 5.64
C SER A 265 23.27 0.01 4.28
N ASP A 266 22.92 -1.25 3.98
CA ASP A 266 22.27 -1.60 2.71
C ASP A 266 20.80 -1.16 2.69
N ASP A 267 20.57 0.02 2.13
CA ASP A 267 19.23 0.60 1.98
C ASP A 267 18.58 0.31 0.62
N THR A 268 19.04 -0.72 -0.10
CA THR A 268 18.48 -1.09 -1.39
C THR A 268 17.00 -1.46 -1.24
N ARG A 269 16.13 -0.60 -1.79
CA ARG A 269 14.67 -0.76 -1.73
C ARG A 269 14.16 -1.61 -2.90
N PHE A 270 13.22 -2.51 -2.63
CA PHE A 270 12.77 -3.45 -3.66
C PHE A 270 11.30 -3.85 -3.58
N ILE A 271 10.81 -4.33 -4.72
CA ILE A 271 9.64 -5.17 -4.90
C ILE A 271 10.13 -6.56 -5.31
N THR A 272 9.36 -7.59 -4.97
CA THR A 272 9.65 -8.96 -5.42
C THR A 272 8.65 -9.43 -6.44
N TRP A 273 9.12 -10.21 -7.43
CA TRP A 273 8.34 -10.79 -8.51
C TRP A 273 8.59 -12.29 -8.61
N GLN A 274 7.57 -13.02 -9.04
CA GLN A 274 7.64 -14.45 -9.29
C GLN A 274 8.10 -14.70 -10.73
N THR A 275 9.03 -15.65 -10.89
CA THR A 275 9.60 -16.05 -12.18
C THR A 275 9.21 -17.46 -12.62
N ASN A 276 8.59 -18.24 -11.74
CA ASN A 276 7.97 -19.52 -12.05
C ASN A 276 6.84 -19.87 -11.06
N ASN A 277 6.09 -20.95 -11.32
CA ASN A 277 4.89 -21.32 -10.56
C ASN A 277 5.14 -21.71 -9.09
N PHE A 278 6.38 -22.01 -8.71
CA PHE A 278 6.78 -22.38 -7.36
C PHE A 278 7.53 -21.25 -6.63
N ASP A 279 7.75 -20.12 -7.32
CA ASP A 279 8.45 -18.97 -6.80
C ASP A 279 7.55 -18.11 -5.88
N PHE A 280 8.10 -17.63 -4.77
CA PHE A 280 7.42 -16.72 -3.83
C PHE A 280 7.82 -15.25 -4.02
N GLY A 281 8.71 -14.94 -4.96
CA GLY A 281 9.22 -13.59 -5.17
C GLY A 281 10.74 -13.52 -5.18
N SER A 282 11.41 -14.36 -5.97
CA SER A 282 12.87 -14.41 -6.04
C SER A 282 13.48 -13.26 -6.84
N TRP A 283 12.73 -12.63 -7.75
CA TRP A 283 13.24 -11.54 -8.57
C TRP A 283 13.01 -10.19 -7.91
N ARG A 284 14.07 -9.41 -7.67
CA ARG A 284 13.98 -8.10 -7.02
C ARG A 284 14.15 -6.96 -8.02
N THR A 285 13.32 -5.94 -7.86
CA THR A 285 13.37 -4.73 -8.69
C THR A 285 13.26 -3.50 -7.81
N GLY A 286 14.04 -2.45 -8.11
CA GLY A 286 13.71 -1.11 -7.66
C GLY A 286 12.42 -0.61 -8.32
N PHE A 287 11.84 0.48 -7.81
CA PHE A 287 10.63 1.03 -8.39
C PHE A 287 10.49 2.54 -8.25
N THR A 288 9.72 3.13 -9.15
CA THR A 288 9.32 4.52 -9.11
C THR A 288 7.93 4.67 -8.51
N VAL A 289 7.69 5.80 -7.85
CA VAL A 289 6.38 6.16 -7.30
C VAL A 289 5.80 7.31 -8.12
N GLU A 290 4.56 7.14 -8.59
CA GLU A 290 3.79 8.19 -9.24
C GLU A 290 2.59 8.55 -8.34
N GLY A 291 2.56 9.78 -7.85
CA GLY A 291 1.42 10.29 -7.07
C GLY A 291 0.26 10.73 -7.96
N ALA A 292 -0.92 10.87 -7.35
CA ALA A 292 -2.06 11.55 -7.94
C ALA A 292 -2.23 12.94 -7.34
N SER A 293 -2.57 13.94 -8.16
CA SER A 293 -2.88 15.30 -7.69
C SER A 293 -4.39 15.55 -7.65
N TYR A 294 -4.80 16.45 -6.76
CA TYR A 294 -6.13 16.99 -6.72
C TYR A 294 -6.11 18.50 -6.48
N ILE A 295 -7.11 19.19 -7.04
CA ILE A 295 -7.31 20.62 -6.84
C ILE A 295 -8.70 20.82 -6.23
N VAL A 296 -8.73 21.52 -5.11
CA VAL A 296 -9.96 22.06 -4.53
C VAL A 296 -9.97 23.54 -4.89
N PRO A 297 -10.96 24.04 -5.64
CA PRO A 297 -11.03 25.46 -5.94
C PRO A 297 -11.29 26.25 -4.68
N GLY A 298 -10.57 27.37 -4.55
CA GLY A 298 -10.80 28.30 -3.46
C GLY A 298 -12.22 28.90 -3.51
N PRO A 299 -12.69 29.48 -2.39
CA PRO A 299 -14.03 30.06 -2.30
C PRO A 299 -14.35 31.06 -3.42
N GLY A 300 -13.36 31.86 -3.84
CA GLY A 300 -13.51 32.83 -4.93
C GLY A 300 -13.79 32.19 -6.29
N THR A 301 -13.19 31.03 -6.59
CA THR A 301 -13.45 30.29 -7.84
C THR A 301 -14.85 29.71 -7.86
N ILE A 302 -15.33 29.18 -6.73
CA ILE A 302 -16.71 28.66 -6.60
C ILE A 302 -17.72 29.80 -6.79
N ALA A 303 -17.49 30.95 -6.15
CA ALA A 303 -18.35 32.12 -6.30
C ALA A 303 -18.41 32.62 -7.76
N ALA A 304 -17.27 32.65 -8.46
CA ALA A 304 -17.21 33.03 -9.86
C ALA A 304 -17.96 32.05 -10.78
N LEU A 305 -17.82 30.74 -10.55
CA LEU A 305 -18.56 29.71 -11.29
C LEU A 305 -20.07 29.80 -11.05
N ALA A 306 -20.49 30.01 -9.80
CA ALA A 306 -21.88 30.20 -9.45
C ALA A 306 -22.47 31.45 -10.12
N ALA A 307 -21.74 32.58 -10.09
CA ALA A 307 -22.13 33.81 -10.77
C ALA A 307 -22.27 33.61 -12.28
N ALA A 308 -21.29 32.95 -12.92
CA ALA A 308 -21.34 32.63 -14.35
C ALA A 308 -22.55 31.76 -14.72
N GLY A 309 -22.89 30.77 -13.88
CA GLY A 309 -24.09 29.95 -14.04
C GLY A 309 -25.39 30.77 -13.98
N VAL A 310 -25.49 31.71 -13.03
CA VAL A 310 -26.64 32.62 -12.92
C VAL A 310 -26.75 33.54 -14.15
N PHE A 311 -25.64 34.11 -14.63
CA PHE A 311 -25.64 34.91 -15.86
C PHE A 311 -26.05 34.10 -17.09
N ALA A 312 -25.55 32.87 -17.24
CA ALA A 312 -25.90 31.99 -18.34
C ALA A 312 -27.40 31.60 -18.32
N MET A 313 -27.95 31.31 -17.13
CA MET A 313 -29.38 31.06 -16.98
C MET A 313 -30.24 32.28 -17.31
N ARG A 314 -29.80 33.49 -16.90
CA ARG A 314 -30.53 34.73 -17.17
C ARG A 314 -30.54 35.10 -18.65
N ARG A 315 -29.50 34.75 -19.41
CA ARG A 315 -29.43 34.98 -20.87
C ARG A 315 -30.30 34.01 -21.69
N ARG A 316 -30.71 32.87 -21.11
CA ARG A 316 -31.58 31.89 -21.75
C ARG A 316 -33.07 32.10 -21.48
N ARG A 317 -33.42 33.06 -20.62
CA ARG A 317 -34.78 33.54 -20.42
C ARG A 317 -34.99 34.80 -21.25
#